data_AF-A0A654U7L5-F1
#
_entry.id   AF-A0A654U7L5-F1
#
_cell.length_a   1.000
_cell.length_b   1.000
_cell.length_c   1.000
_cell.angle_alpha   90.00
_cell.angle_beta   90.00
_cell.angle_gamma   90.00
#
_symmetry.space_group_name_H-M   'P 1'
#
loop_
_entity.id
_entity.type
_entity.pdbx_description
1 polymer ?
#
loop_
_entity_poly.entity_id
_entity_poly.type
_entity_poly.pdbx_seq_one_letter_code
_entity_poly.pdbx_strand_id
1 'polypeptide(L)' 'MLFEDSALVREAFGEDVVAHYLNNARVELAAFNAAVTDWERIRGFERL' A
#
# COMPACT_ATOMS: atom_id res chain seq x y z
N MET A 1 -6.94 5.32 -7.20
CA MET A 1 -5.45 5.24 -7.18
C MET A 1 -4.99 4.99 -8.62
N LEU A 2 -3.84 5.50 -9.11
CA LEU A 2 -3.48 5.40 -10.55
C LEU A 2 -3.58 3.97 -11.12
N PHE A 3 -3.22 2.96 -10.32
CA PHE A 3 -3.34 1.55 -10.70
C PHE A 3 -4.78 1.04 -10.70
N GLU A 4 -5.58 1.41 -9.70
CA GLU A 4 -6.98 0.98 -9.52
C GLU A 4 -7.91 1.47 -10.62
N ASP A 5 -7.68 2.70 -11.09
CA ASP A 5 -8.53 3.37 -12.08
C ASP A 5 -8.04 3.18 -13.52
N SER A 6 -6.97 2.41 -13.73
CA SER A 6 -6.35 2.24 -15.04
C SER A 6 -7.04 1.16 -15.88
N ALA A 7 -7.73 1.60 -16.93
CA ALA A 7 -8.29 0.71 -17.96
C ALA A 7 -7.20 -0.12 -18.66
N LEU A 8 -6.04 0.49 -18.93
CA LEU A 8 -4.89 -0.20 -19.53
C LEU A 8 -4.38 -1.36 -18.66
N VAL A 9 -4.36 -1.17 -17.34
CA VAL A 9 -3.92 -2.21 -16.40
C VAL A 9 -4.92 -3.35 -16.35
N ARG A 10 -6.22 -3.05 -16.35
CA ARG A 10 -7.28 -4.07 -16.40
C ARG A 10 -7.24 -4.88 -17.70
N GLU A 11 -6.98 -4.22 -18.82
CA GLU A 11 -6.80 -4.88 -20.13
C GLU A 11 -5.54 -5.77 -20.16
N ALA A 12 -4.40 -5.27 -19.67
CA ALA A 12 -3.13 -5.98 -19.74
C ALA A 12 -3.03 -7.17 -18.77
N PHE A 13 -3.64 -7.07 -17.59
CA PHE A 13 -3.47 -8.05 -16.51
C PHE A 13 -4.73 -8.85 -16.18
N GLY A 14 -5.92 -8.36 -16.57
CA GLY A 14 -7.20 -8.96 -16.23
C GLY A 14 -7.72 -8.54 -14.85
N GLU A 15 -9.05 -8.58 -14.71
CA GLU A 15 -9.76 -8.12 -13.51
C GLU A 15 -9.33 -8.86 -12.23
N ASP A 16 -9.17 -10.19 -12.27
CA ASP A 16 -8.83 -10.98 -11.08
C ASP A 16 -7.43 -10.64 -10.55
N VAL A 17 -6.47 -10.41 -11.44
CA VAL A 17 -5.10 -10.04 -11.08
C VAL A 17 -5.06 -8.64 -10.47
N VAL A 18 -5.77 -7.69 -11.09
CA VAL A 18 -5.88 -6.32 -10.57
C VAL A 18 -6.53 -6.33 -9.19
N ALA A 19 -7.63 -7.08 -9.02
CA ALA A 19 -8.31 -7.20 -7.73
C ALA A 19 -7.38 -7.79 -6.64
N HIS A 20 -6.60 -8.82 -6.98
CA HIS A 20 -5.63 -9.42 -6.06
C HIS A 20 -4.56 -8.42 -5.62
N TYR A 21 -3.95 -7.68 -6.54
CA TYR A 21 -2.94 -6.68 -6.21
C TYR A 21 -3.51 -5.50 -5.41
N LEU A 22 -4.72 -5.04 -5.73
CA LEU A 22 -5.38 -4.00 -4.95
C LEU A 22 -5.67 -4.47 -3.52
N ASN A 23 -6.09 -5.71 -3.34
CA ASN A 23 -6.26 -6.28 -2.01
C ASN A 23 -4.93 -6.33 -1.26
N ASN A 24 -3.86 -6.83 -1.89
CA ASN A 24 -2.54 -6.90 -1.27
C ASN A 24 -2.04 -5.51 -0.85
N ALA A 25 -2.13 -4.50 -1.73
CA ALA A 25 -1.70 -3.15 -1.43
C ALA A 25 -2.48 -2.54 -0.23
N ARG A 26 -3.78 -2.82 -0.14
CA ARG A 26 -4.60 -2.37 1.01
C ARG A 26 -4.17 -3.06 2.31
N VAL A 27 -3.90 -4.36 2.27
CA VAL A 27 -3.42 -5.14 3.43
C VAL A 27 -2.06 -4.62 3.89
N GLU A 28 -1.11 -4.43 2.97
CA GLU A 28 0.23 -3.93 3.28
C GLU A 28 0.18 -2.52 3.89
N LEU A 29 -0.62 -1.62 3.32
CA LEU A 29 -0.77 -0.27 3.84
C LEU A 29 -1.42 -0.25 5.23
N ALA A 30 -2.43 -1.11 5.44
CA ALA A 30 -3.05 -1.25 6.75
C ALA A 30 -2.05 -1.78 7.80
N ALA A 31 -1.24 -2.77 7.45
CA ALA A 31 -0.21 -3.32 8.32
C ALA A 31 0.87 -2.28 8.65
N PHE A 32 1.32 -1.52 7.66
CA PHE A 32 2.30 -0.44 7.87
C PHE A 32 1.75 0.62 8.83
N ASN A 33 0.53 1.10 8.60
CA ASN A 33 -0.11 2.13 9.43
C ASN A 33 -0.44 1.65 10.85
N ALA A 34 -0.44 0.34 11.11
CA ALA A 34 -0.68 -0.25 12.43
C ALA A 34 0.61 -0.39 13.26
N ALA A 35 1.78 -0.14 12.67
CA ALA A 35 3.07 -0.28 13.35
C ALA A 35 3.76 1.09 13.51
N VAL A 36 4.50 1.25 14.60
CA VAL A 36 5.46 2.36 14.76
C VAL A 36 6.84 1.81 14.43
N THR A 37 7.48 2.42 13.44
CA THR A 37 8.81 2.04 12.96
C THR A 37 9.92 2.69 13.79
N ASP A 38 11.11 2.09 13.75
CA ASP A 38 12.29 2.65 14.42
C ASP A 38 12.62 4.07 13.92
N TRP A 39 12.39 4.34 12.65
CA TRP A 39 12.62 5.68 12.10
C TRP A 39 11.63 6.71 12.67
N GLU A 40 10.36 6.34 12.84
CA GLU A 40 9.36 7.18 13.49
C GLU A 40 9.74 7.44 14.95
N ARG A 41 10.26 6.41 15.65
CA ARG A 41 10.78 6.54 17.01
C ARG A 41 11.93 7.55 17.11
N ILE A 42 12.96 7.42 16.27
CA ILE A 42 14.13 8.30 16.26
C ILE A 42 13.75 9.73 15.86
N ARG A 43 12.81 9.90 14.91
CA ARG A 43 12.35 11.22 14.47
C ARG A 43 11.49 11.93 15.52
N GLY A 44 10.53 11.24 16.14
CA GLY A 44 9.52 11.87 16.97
C GLY A 44 9.84 11.90 18.46
N PHE A 45 10.53 10.88 18.98
CA PHE A 45 10.63 10.65 20.43
C PHE A 45 12.05 10.76 20.98
N GLU A 46 13.08 10.52 20.17
CA GLU A 46 14.49 10.53 20.63
C GLU A 46 15.25 11.81 20.24
N ARG A 47 14.61 12.70 19.45
CA ARG A 47 15.17 14.00 19.04
C ARG A 47 14.52 15.22 19.72
N LEU A 48 13.64 14.99 20.69
CA LEU A 48 13.08 16.01 21.60
C LEU A 48 13.72 15.87 22.98
#